data_AF-O32800-F1
#
_entry.id   AF-O32800-F1
#
_cell.length_a   1.000
_cell.length_b   1.000
_cell.length_c   1.000
_cell.angle_alpha   90.00
_cell.angle_beta   90.00
_cell.angle_gamma   90.00
#
_symmetry.space_group_name_H-M   'P 1'
#
loop_
_entity.id
_entity.type
_entity.pdbx_description
1 polymer ?
#
loop_
_entity_poly.entity_id
_entity_poly.type
_entity_poly.pdbx_seq_one_letter_code
_entity_poly.pdbx_strand_id
1 'polypeptide(L)' 'MKIKHIFTDMDGILLDSHGALSDTNHWSIYYSELPITLVSARSPLEMSDVVEKLQLSTPQIAFNGNLTFTQNQFGLQILD' A
#
# COMPACT_ATOMS: atom_id res chain seq x y z
N MET A 1 6.37 -5.35 -23.57
CA MET A 1 6.90 -5.31 -22.19
C MET A 1 5.74 -5.55 -21.23
N LYS A 2 5.87 -6.39 -20.19
CA LYS A 2 4.80 -6.67 -19.21
C LYS A 2 5.20 -6.05 -17.87
N ILE A 3 4.31 -5.26 -17.26
CA ILE A 3 4.50 -4.72 -15.90
C ILE A 3 4.51 -5.89 -14.91
N LYS A 4 5.46 -5.89 -13.97
CA LYS A 4 5.63 -6.98 -12.99
C LYS A 4 5.22 -6.58 -11.57
N HIS A 5 5.38 -5.31 -11.23
CA HIS A 5 5.13 -4.77 -9.89
C HIS A 5 4.93 -3.26 -10.02
N ILE A 6 4.06 -2.69 -9.19
CA ILE A 6 3.85 -1.25 -9.08
C ILE A 6 4.27 -0.80 -7.68
N PHE A 7 5.10 0.22 -7.63
CA PHE A 7 5.40 0.95 -6.40
C PHE A 7 4.69 2.30 -6.49
N THR A 8 3.92 2.66 -5.47
CA THR A 8 3.20 3.93 -5.44
C THR A 8 3.37 4.61 -4.10
N ASP A 9 3.51 5.93 -4.14
CA ASP A 9 3.36 6.76 -2.96
C ASP A 9 1.89 6.83 -2.54
N MET A 10 1.65 7.28 -1.30
CA MET A 10 0.34 7.44 -0.70
C MET A 10 -0.17 8.87 -0.84
N ASP A 11 0.40 9.81 -0.10
CA ASP A 11 -0.14 11.15 0.08
C ASP A 11 0.00 12.00 -1.18
N GLY A 12 -1.12 12.46 -1.74
CA GLY A 12 -1.13 13.25 -2.97
C GLY A 12 -0.90 12.44 -4.25
N ILE A 13 -0.78 11.11 -4.15
CA ILE A 13 -0.65 10.19 -5.29
C ILE A 13 -1.80 9.17 -5.30
N LEU A 14 -1.80 8.22 -4.36
CA LEU A 14 -2.89 7.25 -4.22
C LEU A 14 -4.08 7.84 -3.47
N LEU A 15 -3.78 8.56 -2.40
CA LEU A 15 -4.73 9.30 -1.58
C LEU A 15 -4.80 10.74 -2.07
N ASP A 16 -6.01 11.30 -2.08
CA ASP A 16 -6.19 12.71 -2.39
C ASP A 16 -5.68 13.63 -1.27
N SER A 17 -5.82 14.95 -1.44
CA SER A 17 -5.40 15.96 -0.45
C SER A 17 -6.14 15.88 0.88
N HIS A 18 -7.21 15.09 0.97
CA HIS A 18 -7.95 14.83 2.20
C HIS A 18 -7.58 13.48 2.82
N GLY A 19 -6.63 12.75 2.23
CA GLY A 19 -6.23 11.42 2.66
C GLY A 19 -7.22 10.33 2.24
N ALA A 20 -8.14 10.61 1.31
CA ALA A 20 -9.16 9.66 0.88
C ALA A 20 -8.71 8.86 -0.35
N LEU A 21 -9.03 7.56 -0.33
CA LEU A 21 -8.88 6.66 -1.49
C LEU A 21 -10.18 6.67 -2.31
N SER A 22 -10.08 7.03 -3.60
CA SER A 22 -11.21 7.01 -4.53
C SER A 22 -11.66 5.58 -4.87
N ASP A 23 -12.96 5.41 -5.14
CA ASP A 23 -13.51 4.12 -5.57
C ASP A 23 -12.91 3.64 -6.88
N THR A 24 -12.63 4.55 -7.81
CA THR A 24 -11.97 4.21 -9.10
C THR A 24 -10.59 3.61 -8.87
N ASN A 25 -9.77 4.18 -7.99
CA ASN A 25 -8.44 3.64 -7.68
C ASN A 25 -8.55 2.30 -6.95
N HIS A 26 -9.47 2.20 -5.98
CA HIS A 26 -9.75 0.97 -5.25
C HIS A 26 -10.08 -0.19 -6.21
N TRP A 27 -11.07 -0.02 -7.08
CA TRP A 27 -11.48 -1.05 -8.02
C TRP A 27 -10.42 -1.34 -9.09
N SER A 28 -9.72 -0.32 -9.57
CA SER A 28 -8.65 -0.52 -10.56
C SER A 28 -7.51 -1.35 -10.00
N ILE A 29 -7.10 -1.10 -8.75
CA ILE A 29 -6.08 -1.87 -8.06
C ILE A 29 -6.58 -3.30 -7.84
N TYR A 30 -7.78 -3.46 -7.29
CA TYR A 30 -8.39 -4.75 -6.99
C TYR A 30 -8.45 -5.67 -8.22
N TYR A 31 -8.91 -5.15 -9.37
CA TYR A 31 -9.03 -5.93 -10.60
C TYR A 31 -7.73 -6.09 -11.39
N SER A 32 -6.68 -5.33 -11.06
CA SER A 32 -5.42 -5.41 -11.83
C SER A 32 -4.66 -6.72 -11.61
N GLU A 33 -4.85 -7.38 -10.46
CA GLU A 33 -4.05 -8.51 -9.98
C GLU A 33 -2.52 -8.25 -9.98
N LEU A 34 -2.10 -7.00 -10.14
CA LEU A 34 -0.70 -6.63 -10.15
C LEU A 34 -0.17 -6.54 -8.72
N PRO A 35 1.04 -7.06 -8.45
CA PRO A 35 1.74 -6.81 -7.20
C PRO A 35 1.92 -5.31 -6.95
N ILE A 36 1.44 -4.81 -5.79
CA ILE A 36 1.47 -3.38 -5.45
C ILE A 36 2.05 -3.16 -4.06
N THR A 37 3.15 -2.41 -4.00
CA THR A 37 3.78 -1.95 -2.76
C THR A 37 3.56 -0.45 -2.61
N LEU A 38 2.95 -0.07 -1.49
CA LEU A 38 2.93 1.30 -1.02
C LEU A 38 4.31 1.66 -0.48
N VAL A 39 4.80 2.85 -0.84
CA VAL A 39 6.04 3.42 -0.35
C VAL A 39 5.69 4.77 0.27
N SER A 40 5.83 4.92 1.58
CA SER A 40 5.36 6.14 2.26
C SER A 40 6.30 6.57 3.39
N ALA A 41 6.23 7.86 3.73
CA ALA A 41 6.80 8.41 4.95
C ALA A 41 6.03 7.98 6.21
N ARG A 42 4.77 7.56 6.07
CA ARG A 42 3.90 7.08 7.13
C ARG A 42 4.49 5.86 7.86
N SER A 43 4.07 5.66 9.11
CA SER A 43 4.32 4.44 9.86
C SER A 43 3.45 3.26 9.36
N PRO A 44 3.83 2.00 9.63
CA PRO A 44 3.00 0.84 9.28
C PRO A 44 1.56 0.92 9.79
N LEU A 45 1.36 1.50 10.98
CA LEU A 45 0.04 1.67 11.58
C LEU A 45 -0.81 2.70 10.82
N GLU A 46 -0.22 3.80 10.36
CA GLU A 46 -0.93 4.81 9.55
C GLU A 46 -1.22 4.34 8.11
N MET A 47 -0.57 3.25 7.68
CA MET A 47 -0.78 2.62 6.39
C MET A 47 -1.83 1.51 6.43
N SER A 48 -2.15 0.97 7.63
CA SER A 48 -2.88 -0.30 7.77
C SER A 48 -4.26 -0.29 7.13
N ASP A 49 -5.00 0.81 7.30
CA ASP A 49 -6.37 0.92 6.80
C ASP A 49 -6.41 0.87 5.26
N VAL A 50 -5.40 1.48 4.61
CA VAL A 50 -5.29 1.50 3.16
C VAL A 50 -4.84 0.13 2.63
N VAL A 51 -3.87 -0.49 3.31
CA VAL A 51 -3.40 -1.85 3.00
C VAL A 51 -4.55 -2.86 3.07
N GLU A 52 -5.37 -2.77 4.12
CA GLU A 52 -6.55 -3.62 4.31
C GLU A 52 -7.64 -3.34 3.28
N LYS A 53 -8.00 -2.06 3.07
CA LYS A 53 -9.03 -1.66 2.10
C LYS A 53 -8.70 -2.13 0.68
N LEU A 54 -7.43 -2.06 0.30
CA LEU A 54 -6.94 -2.51 -1.01
C LEU A 54 -6.62 -4.02 -1.07
N GLN A 55 -6.71 -4.74 0.05
CA GLN A 55 -6.36 -6.16 0.16
C GLN A 55 -4.95 -6.47 -0.36
N LEU A 56 -3.98 -5.58 -0.07
CA LEU A 56 -2.61 -5.75 -0.54
C LEU A 56 -1.92 -6.90 0.21
N SER A 57 -1.35 -7.83 -0.54
CA SER A 57 -0.68 -9.03 0.00
C SER A 57 0.86 -8.99 -0.10
N THR A 58 1.41 -8.01 -0.82
CA THR A 58 2.86 -7.83 -0.95
C THR A 58 3.45 -7.05 0.22
N PRO A 59 4.77 -7.10 0.45
CA PRO A 59 5.44 -6.21 1.38
C PRO A 59 5.20 -4.73 1.08
N GLN A 60 5.11 -3.94 2.14
CA GLN A 60 4.86 -2.49 2.16
C GLN A 60 6.08 -1.78 2.76
N ILE A 61 6.35 -0.56 2.31
CA ILE A 61 7.54 0.21 2.71
C ILE A 61 7.11 1.47 3.45
N ALA A 62 7.44 1.53 4.73
CA ALA A 62 7.15 2.65 5.63
C ALA A 62 8.41 3.48 5.91
N PHE A 63 8.21 4.65 6.56
CA PHE A 63 9.28 5.56 6.97
C PHE A 63 10.30 5.87 5.86
N ASN A 64 9.83 6.09 4.63
CA ASN A 64 10.64 6.38 3.44
C ASN A 64 11.72 5.33 3.16
N GLY A 65 11.45 4.04 3.41
CA GLY A 65 12.39 2.96 3.14
C GLY A 65 13.11 2.39 4.36
N ASN A 66 12.91 2.96 5.56
CA ASN A 66 13.54 2.45 6.77
C ASN A 66 12.93 1.15 7.30
N LEU A 67 11.69 0.83 6.92
CA LEU A 67 10.98 -0.33 7.46
C LEU A 67 10.13 -0.99 6.38
N THR A 68 10.32 -2.29 6.21
CA THR A 68 9.47 -3.13 5.35
C THR A 68 8.58 -4.00 6.22
N PHE A 69 7.29 -4.09 5.90
CA PHE A 69 6.33 -4.88 6.67
C PHE A 69 5.32 -5.59 5.78
N THR A 70 4.64 -6.57 6.35
CA THR A 70 3.42 -7.18 5.80
C THR A 70 2.30 -7.05 6.82
N GLN A 71 1.06 -7.12 6.35
CA GLN A 71 -0.12 -7.16 7.20
C GLN A 71 -0.90 -8.43 6.90
N ASN A 72 -1.25 -9.17 7.94
CA ASN A 72 -2.10 -10.35 7.85
C ASN A 72 -3.17 -10.32 8.95
N GLN A 73 -3.99 -11.37 9.03
CA GLN A 73 -5.06 -11.47 10.04
C GLN A 73 -4.60 -11.39 11.50
N PHE A 74 -3.30 -11.57 11.77
CA PHE A 74 -2.69 -11.47 13.10
C PHE A 74 -2.07 -10.09 13.37
N GLY A 75 -2.14 -9.16 12.41
CA GLY A 75 -1.64 -7.80 12.51
C GLY A 75 -0.41 -7.54 11.63
N LEU A 76 0.40 -6.56 12.06
CA LEU A 76 1.58 -6.11 11.35
C LEU A 76 2.78 -7.02 11.67
N GLN A 77 3.50 -7.43 10.64
CA GLN A 77 4.74 -8.19 10.73
C GLN A 77 5.87 -7.41 10.06
N ILE A 78 6.89 -7.04 10.83
CA ILE A 78 8.12 -6.43 10.29
C ILE A 78 8.94 -7.52 9.59
N LEU A 79 9.54 -7.15 8.45
CA LEU A 79 10.42 -8.01 7.68
C LEU A 79 11.87 -7.55 7.88
N ASP A 80 12.74 -8.50 8.23
CA ASP A 80 14.20 -8.32 8.39
C ASP A 80 14.95 -8.42 7.06
#